data_AF-A0A422M467-F1
#
_entry.id   AF-A0A422M467-F1
#
_cell.length_a   1.000
_cell.length_b   1.000
_cell.length_c   1.000
_cell.angle_alpha   90.00
_cell.angle_beta   90.00
_cell.angle_gamma   90.00
#
_symmetry.space_group_name_H-M   'P 1'
#
loop_
_entity.id
_entity.type
_entity.pdbx_description
1 polymer ?
#
loop_
_entity_poly.entity_id
_entity_poly.type
_entity_poly.pdbx_seq_one_letter_code
_entity_poly.pdbx_strand_id
1 'polypeptide(L)'
;MLEQRLQVMNIVVDQYDDAQLIFESLNSTGMNLTESDKIRNFLLMGLKGDQQAAAFQLWQQNERLVGSEELSRFYRQYLTSLARSSKPVKENEIYSDYRRYVGLTKNFDQIAQLKKEQAAAKLFAEITAPATVAIKDQRVKSLLIRLGHLNNDILVPYLLQVFAKTRDGVLSADQLVEVLRVLLAYLARRLFIGVPTTGLNLLFAALDRQVEHYVDQAKVDYVEGLKLVLTQVVKENKRFPTDQSLKDALVEKDYYHMSSMSLWFILDELNNASGEEQDLFDAAQSGKYSIEHIMPRVVNSSWQKALGTDWRLVHNVWLNRLANLTLTGFNGQMSNRPYIEKRDMADGYRKSGIKLNQWVAQFDKWDEATLQERQADLVTRALTVWPRPNVSTQLATDDPNSWDTLDMILEANPTGTKPVAFSFVDDQVVQIKSWTDLYNQLIDLLWDADPSNFFAMANSDESLVKHVNEVEADQRYRQLGDSDVAVYAGGDSALGRVQHIKRLLAGSDHDLSEVNVKTRQVSHS
;
A
#
# COMPACT_ATOMS: atom_id res chain seq x y z
N MET A 1 1.46 -44.40 34.81
CA MET A 1 0.70 -43.15 35.05
C MET A 1 0.17 -42.53 33.74
N LEU A 2 0.98 -42.38 32.68
CA LEU A 2 0.48 -41.94 31.36
C LEU A 2 -0.48 -42.96 30.72
N GLU A 3 -0.18 -44.25 30.82
CA GLU A 3 -0.96 -45.37 30.25
C GLU A 3 -2.39 -45.49 30.79
N GLN A 4 -2.68 -44.92 31.96
CA GLN A 4 -4.02 -44.99 32.59
C GLN A 4 -4.82 -43.69 32.42
N ARG A 5 -4.23 -42.66 31.78
CA ARG A 5 -4.86 -41.33 31.63
C ARG A 5 -4.90 -40.83 30.19
N LEU A 6 -4.11 -41.41 29.28
CA LEU A 6 -4.15 -41.07 27.86
C LEU A 6 -5.22 -41.90 27.15
N GLN A 7 -6.29 -41.24 26.72
CA GLN A 7 -7.28 -41.84 25.81
C GLN A 7 -6.90 -41.49 24.38
N VAL A 8 -6.73 -42.49 23.53
CA VAL A 8 -6.38 -42.33 22.11
C VAL A 8 -7.57 -42.80 21.28
N MET A 9 -8.06 -41.94 20.38
CA MET A 9 -9.01 -42.32 19.34
C MET A 9 -8.23 -42.72 18.10
N ASN A 10 -8.36 -43.98 17.67
CA ASN A 10 -7.78 -44.47 16.43
C ASN A 10 -8.87 -44.58 15.37
N ILE A 11 -8.69 -43.89 14.24
CA ILE A 11 -9.58 -43.96 13.08
C ILE A 11 -8.80 -44.68 11.98
N VAL A 12 -9.22 -45.90 11.67
CA VAL A 12 -8.63 -46.70 10.60
C VAL A 12 -9.45 -46.47 9.34
N VAL A 13 -8.76 -46.09 8.27
CA VAL A 13 -9.33 -45.77 6.96
C VAL A 13 -8.84 -46.79 5.93
N ASP A 14 -9.72 -47.18 5.01
CA ASP A 14 -9.38 -48.16 3.98
C ASP A 14 -8.39 -47.58 2.95
N GLN A 15 -7.70 -48.45 2.21
CA GLN A 15 -6.70 -48.03 1.22
C GLN A 15 -7.26 -47.14 0.08
N TYR A 16 -8.58 -47.14 -0.09
CA TYR A 16 -9.30 -46.32 -1.08
C TYR A 16 -9.95 -45.07 -0.48
N ASP A 17 -9.94 -44.94 0.86
CA ASP A 17 -10.47 -43.77 1.54
C ASP A 17 -9.45 -42.63 1.49
N ASP A 18 -9.94 -41.43 1.23
CA ASP A 18 -9.14 -40.24 1.37
C ASP A 18 -9.08 -39.84 2.86
N ALA A 19 -8.05 -40.36 3.54
CA ALA A 19 -7.75 -40.06 4.94
C ALA A 19 -7.75 -38.54 5.24
N GLN A 20 -7.42 -37.74 4.23
CA GLN A 20 -7.38 -36.29 4.35
C GLN A 20 -8.78 -35.67 4.35
N LEU A 21 -9.68 -36.11 3.47
CA LEU A 21 -11.08 -35.67 3.47
C LEU A 21 -11.79 -36.03 4.79
N ILE A 22 -11.48 -37.21 5.34
CA ILE A 22 -12.03 -37.65 6.64
C ILE A 22 -11.51 -36.77 7.78
N PHE A 23 -10.20 -36.46 7.78
CA PHE A 23 -9.61 -35.54 8.73
C PHE A 23 -10.21 -34.13 8.64
N GLU A 24 -10.45 -33.62 7.43
CA GLU A 24 -11.09 -32.31 7.21
C GLU A 24 -12.53 -32.29 7.72
N SER A 25 -13.31 -33.33 7.45
CA SER A 25 -14.68 -33.48 7.96
C SER A 25 -14.73 -33.47 9.49
N LEU A 26 -13.83 -34.20 10.13
CA LEU A 26 -13.74 -34.25 11.61
C LEU A 26 -13.34 -32.91 12.22
N ASN A 27 -12.40 -32.18 11.61
CA ASN A 27 -11.99 -30.88 12.12
C ASN A 27 -13.05 -29.79 11.89
N SER A 28 -13.95 -29.96 10.91
CA SER A 28 -15.02 -28.99 10.65
C SER A 28 -16.09 -28.94 11.74
N THR A 29 -16.15 -29.95 12.62
CA THR A 29 -17.20 -30.11 13.65
C THR A 29 -16.69 -29.92 15.09
N GLY A 30 -15.41 -29.59 15.31
CA GLY A 30 -14.77 -29.47 16.63
C GLY A 30 -14.03 -28.15 16.89
N MET A 31 -13.12 -28.12 17.88
CA MET A 31 -12.24 -26.97 18.13
C MET A 31 -11.28 -26.82 16.94
N ASN A 32 -11.36 -25.69 16.23
CA ASN A 32 -10.65 -25.51 14.96
C ASN A 32 -9.13 -25.58 15.14
N LEU A 33 -8.49 -26.52 14.44
CA LEU A 33 -7.04 -26.52 14.26
C LEU A 33 -6.58 -25.20 13.63
N THR A 34 -5.39 -24.73 14.01
CA THR A 34 -4.76 -23.61 13.32
C THR A 34 -4.47 -23.98 11.87
N GLU A 35 -4.37 -22.99 10.99
CA GLU A 35 -4.06 -23.25 9.58
C GLU A 35 -2.69 -23.91 9.42
N SER A 36 -1.72 -23.54 10.27
CA SER A 36 -0.42 -24.21 10.36
C SER A 36 -0.53 -25.66 10.80
N ASP A 37 -1.40 -26.01 11.74
CA ASP A 37 -1.62 -27.41 12.13
C ASP A 37 -2.19 -28.23 10.98
N LYS A 38 -3.13 -27.67 10.20
CA LYS A 38 -3.67 -28.33 9.00
C LYS A 38 -2.57 -28.59 7.97
N ILE A 39 -1.70 -27.61 7.72
CA ILE A 39 -0.55 -27.76 6.82
C ILE A 39 0.41 -28.83 7.35
N ARG A 40 0.74 -28.82 8.65
CA ARG A 40 1.61 -29.84 9.27
C ARG A 40 1.06 -31.24 9.02
N ASN A 41 -0.21 -31.45 9.33
CA ASN A 41 -0.84 -32.77 9.22
C ASN A 41 -0.84 -33.23 7.76
N PHE A 42 -1.14 -32.34 6.82
CA PHE A 42 -1.04 -32.64 5.40
C PHE A 42 0.38 -33.02 4.95
N LEU A 43 1.40 -32.30 5.40
CA LEU A 43 2.81 -32.57 5.05
C LEU A 43 3.37 -33.85 5.66
N LEU A 44 2.78 -34.34 6.76
CA LEU A 44 3.19 -35.58 7.42
C LEU A 44 2.35 -36.79 7.02
N MET A 45 1.18 -36.57 6.42
CA MET A 45 0.26 -37.64 6.01
C MET A 45 0.87 -38.49 4.89
N GLY A 46 0.72 -39.81 4.99
CA GLY A 46 1.24 -40.77 4.00
C GLY A 46 2.72 -41.14 4.15
N LEU A 47 3.51 -40.38 4.91
CA LEU A 47 4.91 -40.70 5.20
C LEU A 47 5.02 -41.82 6.24
N LYS A 48 6.01 -42.71 6.08
CA LYS A 48 6.28 -43.85 6.98
C LYS A 48 7.74 -43.89 7.41
N GLY A 49 7.99 -44.40 8.62
CA GLY A 49 9.33 -44.65 9.15
C GLY A 49 10.23 -43.42 9.12
N ASP A 50 11.45 -43.59 8.57
CA ASP A 50 12.49 -42.56 8.55
C ASP A 50 12.08 -41.29 7.79
N GLN A 51 11.24 -41.41 6.75
CA GLN A 51 10.76 -40.23 6.00
C GLN A 51 9.85 -39.35 6.86
N GLN A 52 8.96 -39.95 7.65
CA GLN A 52 8.08 -39.20 8.55
C GLN A 52 8.89 -38.52 9.65
N ALA A 53 9.88 -39.22 10.22
CA ALA A 53 10.78 -38.65 11.21
C ALA A 53 11.57 -37.46 10.64
N ALA A 54 12.11 -37.59 9.42
CA ALA A 54 12.83 -36.52 8.75
C ALA A 54 11.94 -35.29 8.46
N ALA A 55 10.72 -35.50 7.96
CA ALA A 55 9.76 -34.42 7.73
C ALA A 55 9.39 -33.70 9.03
N PHE A 56 9.13 -34.46 10.10
CA PHE A 56 8.78 -33.89 11.39
C PHE A 56 9.94 -33.09 12.00
N GLN A 57 11.18 -33.54 11.85
CA GLN A 57 12.36 -32.77 12.26
C GLN A 57 12.49 -31.45 11.49
N LEU A 58 12.27 -31.46 10.17
CA LEU A 58 12.29 -30.22 9.37
C LEU A 58 11.15 -29.27 9.79
N TRP A 59 9.96 -29.79 10.05
CA TRP A 59 8.85 -29.01 10.58
C TRP A 59 9.23 -28.32 11.90
N GLN A 60 9.77 -29.07 12.87
CA GLN A 60 10.20 -28.52 14.16
C GLN A 60 11.28 -27.45 14.00
N GLN A 61 12.19 -27.60 13.04
CA GLN A 61 13.19 -26.58 12.76
C GLN A 61 12.54 -25.29 12.23
N ASN A 62 11.56 -25.40 11.35
CA ASN A 62 10.82 -24.25 10.82
C ASN A 62 10.01 -23.57 11.94
N GLU A 63 9.36 -24.36 12.79
CA GLU A 63 8.65 -23.89 13.97
C GLU A 63 9.57 -23.14 14.95
N ARG A 64 10.79 -23.61 15.17
CA ARG A 64 11.77 -22.90 16.02
C ARG A 64 12.27 -21.59 15.40
N LEU A 65 12.37 -21.52 14.08
CA LEU A 65 12.81 -20.32 13.38
C LEU A 65 11.75 -19.22 13.42
N VAL A 66 10.48 -19.60 13.25
CA VAL A 66 9.36 -18.66 13.13
C VAL A 66 8.71 -18.37 14.48
N GLY A 67 8.64 -19.36 15.37
CA GLY A 67 7.79 -19.38 16.55
C GLY A 67 6.45 -20.06 16.26
N SER A 68 5.99 -20.94 17.16
CA SER A 68 4.76 -21.74 16.96
C SER A 68 3.51 -20.88 16.70
N GLU A 69 3.37 -19.75 17.39
CA GLU A 69 2.22 -18.84 17.27
C GLU A 69 2.23 -18.09 15.92
N GLU A 70 3.41 -17.91 15.33
CA GLU A 70 3.63 -17.15 14.11
C GLU A 70 3.56 -17.99 12.84
N LEU A 71 3.46 -19.33 12.95
CA LEU A 71 3.49 -20.23 11.80
C LEU A 71 2.37 -19.97 10.79
N SER A 72 1.15 -19.73 11.28
CA SER A 72 0.02 -19.39 10.41
C SER A 72 0.27 -18.05 9.68
N ARG A 73 0.82 -17.05 10.37
CA ARG A 73 1.24 -15.77 9.77
C ARG A 73 2.34 -15.97 8.73
N PHE A 74 3.35 -16.77 9.02
CA PHE A 74 4.41 -17.13 8.07
C PHE A 74 3.84 -17.74 6.79
N TYR A 75 3.02 -18.80 6.88
CA TYR A 75 2.46 -19.45 5.68
C TYR A 75 1.58 -18.50 4.86
N ARG A 76 0.80 -17.63 5.52
CA ARG A 76 0.03 -16.59 4.83
C ARG A 76 0.92 -15.65 4.02
N GLN A 77 1.99 -15.13 4.62
CA GLN A 77 2.90 -14.19 3.97
C GLN A 77 3.72 -14.88 2.87
N TYR A 78 4.18 -16.11 3.12
CA TYR A 78 4.88 -16.95 2.15
C TYR A 78 4.01 -17.26 0.93
N LEU A 79 2.78 -17.73 1.12
CA LEU A 79 1.87 -18.00 0.00
C LEU A 79 1.51 -16.73 -0.76
N THR A 80 1.31 -15.60 -0.06
CA THR A 80 1.09 -14.30 -0.70
C THR A 80 2.29 -13.90 -1.56
N SER A 81 3.52 -14.15 -1.11
CA SER A 81 4.75 -13.88 -1.88
C SER A 81 4.89 -14.73 -3.15
N LEU A 82 4.25 -15.91 -3.18
CA LEU A 82 4.27 -16.83 -4.31
C LEU A 82 3.06 -16.69 -5.24
N ALA A 83 1.99 -16.05 -4.76
CA ALA A 83 0.74 -15.94 -5.49
C ALA A 83 0.93 -15.13 -6.76
N ARG A 84 0.49 -15.66 -7.91
CA ARG A 84 0.41 -14.91 -9.17
C ARG A 84 -0.72 -13.87 -9.17
N SER A 85 -1.64 -13.97 -8.23
CA SER A 85 -2.69 -12.97 -8.01
C SER A 85 -2.12 -11.77 -7.25
N SER A 86 -2.76 -10.60 -7.38
CA SER A 86 -2.42 -9.41 -6.59
C SER A 86 -3.13 -9.36 -5.24
N LYS A 87 -3.91 -10.39 -4.90
CA LYS A 87 -4.69 -10.46 -3.66
C LYS A 87 -3.90 -11.25 -2.60
N PRO A 88 -3.68 -10.68 -1.40
CA PRO A 88 -3.14 -11.42 -0.26
C PRO A 88 -4.02 -12.60 0.11
N VAL A 89 -3.38 -13.67 0.59
CA VAL A 89 -4.08 -14.84 1.15
C VAL A 89 -4.84 -14.42 2.41
N LYS A 90 -6.09 -14.86 2.54
CA LYS A 90 -6.91 -14.60 3.73
C LYS A 90 -6.57 -15.57 4.85
N GLU A 91 -6.77 -15.16 6.09
CA GLU A 91 -6.39 -15.96 7.27
C GLU A 91 -7.12 -17.30 7.34
N ASN A 92 -8.37 -17.37 6.89
CA ASN A 92 -9.17 -18.59 6.87
C ASN A 92 -9.03 -19.43 5.58
N GLU A 93 -8.19 -18.98 4.63
CA GLU A 93 -7.96 -19.63 3.33
C GLU A 93 -6.52 -20.14 3.19
N ILE A 94 -5.68 -20.02 4.24
CA ILE A 94 -4.25 -20.36 4.19
C ILE A 94 -4.03 -21.82 3.76
N TYR A 95 -4.69 -22.77 4.42
CA TYR A 95 -4.54 -24.18 4.13
C TYR A 95 -5.09 -24.57 2.75
N SER A 96 -6.23 -24.01 2.34
CA SER A 96 -6.82 -24.31 1.03
C SER A 96 -5.97 -23.74 -0.12
N ASP A 97 -5.41 -22.55 0.05
CA ASP A 97 -4.46 -21.97 -0.89
C ASP A 97 -3.12 -22.71 -0.90
N TYR A 98 -2.66 -23.19 0.26
CA TYR A 98 -1.48 -24.06 0.35
C TYR A 98 -1.67 -25.33 -0.47
N ARG A 99 -2.80 -26.03 -0.29
CA ARG A 99 -3.18 -27.23 -1.05
C ARG A 99 -3.21 -26.97 -2.55
N ARG A 100 -3.79 -25.83 -2.97
CA ARG A 100 -3.79 -25.44 -4.38
C ARG A 100 -2.36 -25.22 -4.90
N TYR A 101 -1.53 -24.52 -4.13
CA TYR A 101 -0.13 -24.25 -4.50
C TYR A 101 0.68 -25.54 -4.67
N VAL A 102 0.60 -26.48 -3.71
CA VAL A 102 1.34 -27.75 -3.83
C VAL A 102 0.75 -28.69 -4.88
N GLY A 103 -0.58 -28.69 -5.08
CA GLY A 103 -1.26 -29.53 -6.05
C GLY A 103 -0.92 -29.19 -7.51
N LEU A 104 -0.40 -27.99 -7.75
CA LEU A 104 0.16 -27.59 -9.05
C LEU A 104 1.55 -28.19 -9.32
N THR A 105 2.19 -28.81 -8.32
CA THR A 105 3.54 -29.35 -8.42
C THR A 105 3.49 -30.83 -8.81
N LYS A 106 3.96 -31.15 -10.03
CA LYS A 106 4.14 -32.56 -10.46
C LYS A 106 5.16 -33.25 -9.56
N ASN A 107 4.88 -34.49 -9.16
CA ASN A 107 5.74 -35.30 -8.27
C ASN A 107 6.05 -34.58 -6.95
N PHE A 108 5.00 -34.14 -6.26
CA PHE A 108 5.12 -33.46 -4.98
C PHE A 108 5.94 -34.27 -3.95
N ASP A 109 7.06 -33.72 -3.53
CA ASP A 109 7.94 -34.26 -2.49
C ASP A 109 7.84 -33.38 -1.24
N GLN A 110 7.23 -33.93 -0.19
CA GLN A 110 7.02 -33.25 1.10
C GLN A 110 8.33 -32.81 1.75
N ILE A 111 9.41 -33.59 1.65
CA ILE A 111 10.71 -33.24 2.25
C ILE A 111 11.37 -32.10 1.47
N ALA A 112 11.34 -32.14 0.14
CA ALA A 112 11.86 -31.06 -0.68
C ALA A 112 11.08 -29.75 -0.45
N GLN A 113 9.76 -29.84 -0.32
CA GLN A 113 8.91 -28.70 -0.01
C GLN A 113 9.22 -28.10 1.37
N LEU A 114 9.35 -28.92 2.42
CA LEU A 114 9.72 -28.47 3.77
C LEU A 114 11.10 -27.76 3.79
N LYS A 115 12.07 -28.23 2.99
CA LYS A 115 13.37 -27.56 2.85
C LYS A 115 13.26 -26.20 2.16
N LYS A 116 12.41 -26.08 1.13
CA LYS A 116 12.12 -24.80 0.47
C LYS A 116 11.47 -23.81 1.45
N GLU A 117 10.49 -24.28 2.22
CA GLU A 117 9.83 -23.50 3.26
C GLU A 117 10.78 -23.09 4.37
N GLN A 118 11.73 -23.95 4.76
CA GLN A 118 12.77 -23.60 5.73
C GLN A 118 13.61 -22.41 5.27
N ALA A 119 13.96 -22.36 3.99
CA ALA A 119 14.72 -21.24 3.44
C ALA A 119 13.91 -19.93 3.51
N ALA A 120 12.60 -19.99 3.26
CA ALA A 120 11.71 -18.83 3.42
C ALA A 120 11.47 -18.46 4.90
N ALA A 121 11.37 -19.44 5.79
CA ALA A 121 11.20 -19.23 7.23
C ALA A 121 12.38 -18.48 7.86
N LYS A 122 13.61 -18.76 7.42
CA LYS A 122 14.80 -17.99 7.83
C LYS A 122 14.69 -16.52 7.42
N LEU A 123 14.33 -16.26 6.17
CA LEU A 123 14.14 -14.88 5.68
C LEU A 123 12.99 -14.18 6.40
N PHE A 124 11.89 -14.88 6.65
CA PHE A 124 10.77 -14.36 7.42
C PHE A 124 11.22 -13.90 8.80
N ALA A 125 11.96 -14.74 9.54
CA ALA A 125 12.47 -14.42 10.86
C ALA A 125 13.43 -13.21 10.84
N GLU A 126 14.31 -13.11 9.84
CA GLU A 126 15.17 -11.93 9.65
C GLU A 126 14.34 -10.66 9.46
N ILE A 127 13.27 -10.72 8.66
CA ILE A 127 12.41 -9.57 8.32
C ILE A 127 11.54 -9.14 9.51
N THR A 128 10.95 -10.10 10.24
CA THR A 128 9.93 -9.81 11.27
C THR A 128 10.50 -9.71 12.68
N ALA A 129 11.67 -10.29 12.94
CA ALA A 129 12.34 -10.24 14.24
C ALA A 129 13.82 -9.80 14.14
N PRO A 130 14.14 -8.69 13.44
CA PRO A 130 15.51 -8.26 13.17
C PRO A 130 16.33 -7.92 14.44
N ALA A 131 15.65 -7.59 15.55
CA ALA A 131 16.30 -7.31 16.83
C ALA A 131 16.91 -8.57 17.46
N THR A 132 16.21 -9.70 17.37
CA THR A 132 16.57 -10.97 18.03
C THR A 132 17.32 -11.93 17.12
N VAL A 133 17.09 -11.85 15.81
CA VAL A 133 17.75 -12.69 14.81
C VAL A 133 19.11 -12.10 14.41
N ALA A 134 20.08 -12.98 14.17
CA ALA A 134 21.41 -12.58 13.71
C ALA A 134 21.37 -12.20 12.23
N ILE A 135 21.53 -10.91 11.94
CA ILE A 135 21.65 -10.35 10.59
C ILE A 135 23.09 -9.88 10.39
N LYS A 136 23.74 -10.33 9.32
CA LYS A 136 25.16 -10.03 9.05
C LYS A 136 25.39 -8.54 8.73
N ASP A 137 24.60 -7.99 7.81
CA ASP A 137 24.71 -6.59 7.42
C ASP A 137 23.96 -5.69 8.41
N GLN A 138 24.69 -4.89 9.17
CA GLN A 138 24.10 -3.99 10.17
C GLN A 138 23.23 -2.90 9.54
N ARG A 139 23.46 -2.53 8.28
CA ARG A 139 22.63 -1.55 7.55
C ARG A 139 21.23 -2.14 7.32
N VAL A 140 21.17 -3.41 6.92
CA VAL A 140 19.91 -4.15 6.73
C VAL A 140 19.18 -4.29 8.07
N LYS A 141 19.90 -4.69 9.13
CA LYS A 141 19.32 -4.81 10.48
C LYS A 141 18.68 -3.50 10.95
N SER A 142 19.42 -2.39 10.88
CA SER A 142 18.94 -1.07 11.28
C SER A 142 17.70 -0.64 10.49
N LEU A 143 17.69 -0.83 9.17
CA LEU A 143 16.53 -0.50 8.32
C LEU A 143 15.30 -1.36 8.62
N LEU A 144 15.47 -2.65 8.88
CA LEU A 144 14.36 -3.54 9.23
C LEU A 144 13.74 -3.19 10.59
N ILE A 145 14.56 -2.82 11.58
CA ILE A 145 14.08 -2.34 12.89
C ILE A 145 13.21 -1.08 12.69
N ARG A 146 13.73 -0.09 11.95
CA ARG A 146 13.01 1.16 11.64
C ARG A 146 11.73 0.92 10.85
N LEU A 147 11.72 0.00 9.89
CA LEU A 147 10.50 -0.40 9.19
C LEU A 147 9.49 -1.10 10.12
N GLY A 148 9.97 -1.85 11.12
CA GLY A 148 9.14 -2.46 12.16
C GLY A 148 8.31 -1.43 12.94
N HIS A 149 8.88 -0.25 13.22
CA HIS A 149 8.17 0.86 13.87
C HIS A 149 6.99 1.40 13.05
N LEU A 150 6.97 1.16 11.73
CA LEU A 150 5.93 1.57 10.79
C LEU A 150 4.90 0.47 10.46
N ASN A 151 4.87 -0.63 11.23
CA ASN A 151 4.06 -1.82 10.97
C ASN A 151 4.41 -2.50 9.62
N ASN A 152 5.53 -3.24 9.62
CA ASN A 152 6.12 -3.88 8.44
C ASN A 152 5.34 -5.07 7.86
N ASP A 153 4.24 -5.52 8.47
CA ASP A 153 3.46 -6.69 8.06
C ASP A 153 3.03 -6.67 6.60
N ILE A 154 2.65 -5.49 6.11
CA ILE A 154 2.20 -5.29 4.74
C ILE A 154 3.35 -5.46 3.73
N LEU A 155 4.61 -5.31 4.17
CA LEU A 155 5.79 -5.44 3.33
C LEU A 155 6.30 -6.88 3.25
N VAL A 156 5.98 -7.73 4.22
CA VAL A 156 6.60 -9.06 4.37
C VAL A 156 6.54 -9.90 3.08
N PRO A 157 5.42 -9.99 2.33
CA PRO A 157 5.40 -10.75 1.07
C PRO A 157 6.38 -10.21 0.01
N TYR A 158 6.50 -8.89 -0.07
CA TYR A 158 7.44 -8.23 -0.99
C TYR A 158 8.88 -8.47 -0.54
N LEU A 159 9.16 -8.27 0.76
CA LEU A 159 10.49 -8.47 1.32
C LEU A 159 10.95 -9.92 1.22
N LEU A 160 10.06 -10.91 1.37
CA LEU A 160 10.41 -12.32 1.14
C LEU A 160 10.94 -12.55 -0.28
N GLN A 161 10.35 -11.90 -1.30
CA GLN A 161 10.81 -12.00 -2.69
C GLN A 161 12.17 -11.30 -2.89
N VAL A 162 12.33 -10.08 -2.35
CA VAL A 162 13.58 -9.30 -2.46
C VAL A 162 14.74 -9.98 -1.73
N PHE A 163 14.51 -10.50 -0.52
CA PHE A 163 15.53 -11.22 0.24
C PHE A 163 15.89 -12.54 -0.43
N ALA A 164 14.92 -13.25 -1.02
CA ALA A 164 15.21 -14.46 -1.80
C ALA A 164 16.08 -14.13 -3.02
N LYS A 165 15.77 -13.08 -3.78
CA LYS A 165 16.59 -12.59 -4.89
C LYS A 165 18.01 -12.23 -4.44
N THR A 166 18.17 -11.65 -3.26
CA THR A 166 19.49 -11.32 -2.68
C THR A 166 20.27 -12.58 -2.31
N ARG A 167 19.62 -13.53 -1.61
CA ARG A 167 20.20 -14.84 -1.26
C ARG A 167 20.67 -15.61 -2.51
N ASP A 168 19.89 -15.53 -3.59
CA ASP A 168 20.14 -16.25 -4.84
C ASP A 168 21.11 -15.50 -5.77
N GLY A 169 21.65 -14.35 -5.35
CA GLY A 169 22.66 -13.58 -6.09
C GLY A 169 22.11 -12.73 -7.24
N VAL A 170 20.79 -12.61 -7.37
CA VAL A 170 20.13 -11.74 -8.35
C VAL A 170 20.24 -10.26 -7.95
N LEU A 171 20.18 -9.98 -6.64
CA LEU A 171 20.40 -8.65 -6.08
C LEU A 171 21.66 -8.66 -5.20
N SER A 172 22.43 -7.58 -5.27
CA SER A 172 23.53 -7.34 -4.34
C SER A 172 23.04 -6.87 -2.97
N ALA A 173 23.88 -7.01 -1.94
CA ALA A 173 23.58 -6.49 -0.60
C ALA A 173 23.33 -4.97 -0.59
N ASP A 174 24.05 -4.22 -1.44
CA ASP A 174 23.85 -2.77 -1.55
C ASP A 174 22.52 -2.42 -2.21
N GLN A 175 22.09 -3.18 -3.22
CA GLN A 175 20.75 -3.02 -3.80
C GLN A 175 19.65 -3.35 -2.78
N LEU A 176 19.83 -4.37 -1.94
CA LEU A 176 18.90 -4.67 -0.85
C LEU A 176 18.77 -3.48 0.12
N VAL A 177 19.91 -2.89 0.52
CA VAL A 177 19.92 -1.70 1.39
C VAL A 177 19.18 -0.53 0.73
N GLU A 178 19.39 -0.30 -0.56
CA GLU A 178 18.69 0.76 -1.29
C GLU A 178 17.18 0.50 -1.43
N VAL A 179 16.75 -0.74 -1.67
CA VAL A 179 15.33 -1.12 -1.65
C VAL A 179 14.71 -0.77 -0.29
N LEU A 180 15.35 -1.17 0.81
CA LEU A 180 14.85 -0.90 2.16
C LEU A 180 14.79 0.60 2.47
N ARG A 181 15.79 1.39 2.02
CA ARG A 181 15.79 2.85 2.14
C ARG A 181 14.63 3.50 1.39
N VAL A 182 14.36 3.07 0.15
CA VAL A 182 13.24 3.56 -0.66
C VAL A 182 11.90 3.24 0.02
N LEU A 183 11.72 2.02 0.53
CA LEU A 183 10.51 1.61 1.25
C LEU A 183 10.32 2.40 2.55
N LEU A 184 11.38 2.60 3.32
CA LEU A 184 11.33 3.37 4.57
C LEU A 184 10.94 4.82 4.29
N ALA A 185 11.61 5.49 3.34
CA ALA A 185 11.27 6.85 2.96
C ALA A 185 9.84 6.97 2.41
N TYR A 186 9.37 5.96 1.66
CA TYR A 186 8.00 5.91 1.13
C TYR A 186 6.96 5.85 2.26
N LEU A 187 7.10 4.90 3.18
CA LEU A 187 6.16 4.74 4.29
C LEU A 187 6.24 5.90 5.28
N ALA A 188 7.45 6.38 5.59
CA ALA A 188 7.65 7.52 6.47
C ALA A 188 7.01 8.79 5.91
N ARG A 189 7.20 9.11 4.62
CA ARG A 189 6.52 10.25 3.98
C ARG A 189 5.00 10.12 4.06
N ARG A 190 4.44 8.94 3.79
CA ARG A 190 2.98 8.72 3.86
C ARG A 190 2.45 8.91 5.27
N LEU A 191 3.13 8.36 6.28
CA LEU A 191 2.78 8.57 7.68
C LEU A 191 2.82 10.06 8.03
N PHE A 192 3.90 10.71 7.64
CA PHE A 192 4.18 12.10 7.97
C PHE A 192 3.14 13.06 7.43
N ILE A 193 2.70 12.88 6.18
CA ILE A 193 1.64 13.71 5.58
C ILE A 193 0.22 13.19 5.90
N GLY A 194 0.08 11.95 6.40
CA GLY A 194 -1.20 11.38 6.83
C GLY A 194 -1.99 10.66 5.75
N VAL A 195 -1.34 10.12 4.71
CA VAL A 195 -2.04 9.30 3.72
C VAL A 195 -2.40 7.93 4.32
N PRO A 196 -3.66 7.48 4.22
CA PRO A 196 -4.07 6.16 4.70
C PRO A 196 -3.27 5.00 4.08
N THR A 197 -3.22 3.89 4.82
CA THR A 197 -2.58 2.63 4.40
C THR A 197 -3.50 1.73 3.57
N THR A 198 -4.71 2.20 3.26
CA THR A 198 -5.74 1.45 2.52
C THR A 198 -5.22 0.96 1.17
N GLY A 199 -5.28 -0.36 0.98
CA GLY A 199 -4.88 -1.00 -0.28
C GLY A 199 -3.37 -1.08 -0.52
N LEU A 200 -2.53 -0.77 0.48
CA LEU A 200 -1.09 -1.00 0.40
C LEU A 200 -0.75 -2.51 0.42
N ASN A 201 -1.52 -3.33 1.14
CA ASN A 201 -1.38 -4.79 1.10
C ASN A 201 -1.49 -5.36 -0.32
N LEU A 202 -2.44 -4.85 -1.13
CA LEU A 202 -2.59 -5.23 -2.54
C LEU A 202 -1.42 -4.73 -3.40
N LEU A 203 -0.88 -3.54 -3.08
CA LEU A 203 0.29 -2.99 -3.77
C LEU A 203 1.50 -3.89 -3.52
N PHE A 204 1.86 -4.15 -2.27
CA PHE A 204 3.06 -4.90 -1.91
C PHE A 204 2.97 -6.38 -2.31
N ALA A 205 1.78 -6.99 -2.31
CA ALA A 205 1.58 -8.33 -2.86
C ALA A 205 1.91 -8.42 -4.36
N ALA A 206 1.77 -7.33 -5.11
CA ALA A 206 2.02 -7.30 -6.56
C ALA A 206 3.31 -6.56 -6.96
N LEU A 207 4.00 -5.93 -6.00
CA LEU A 207 5.04 -4.93 -6.28
C LEU A 207 6.24 -5.55 -7.02
N ASP A 208 6.73 -6.70 -6.58
CA ASP A 208 7.89 -7.36 -7.22
C ASP A 208 7.67 -7.61 -8.71
N ARG A 209 6.51 -8.17 -9.08
CA ARG A 209 6.14 -8.38 -10.48
C ARG A 209 6.06 -7.08 -11.29
N GLN A 210 5.53 -6.01 -10.67
CA GLN A 210 5.47 -4.71 -11.34
C GLN A 210 6.89 -4.17 -11.55
N VAL A 211 7.75 -4.27 -10.55
CA VAL A 211 9.15 -3.85 -10.66
C VAL A 211 9.87 -4.64 -11.75
N GLU A 212 9.77 -5.97 -11.78
CA GLU A 212 10.36 -6.82 -12.83
C GLU A 212 9.86 -6.43 -14.23
N HIS A 213 8.56 -6.17 -14.38
CA HIS A 213 8.01 -5.71 -15.65
C HIS A 213 8.66 -4.42 -16.14
N TYR A 214 8.84 -3.43 -15.27
CA TYR A 214 9.45 -2.15 -15.64
C TYR A 214 10.98 -2.20 -15.73
N VAL A 215 11.64 -3.10 -15.00
CA VAL A 215 13.06 -3.45 -15.22
C VAL A 215 13.25 -3.91 -16.66
N ASP A 216 12.42 -4.84 -17.14
CA ASP A 216 12.50 -5.37 -18.50
C ASP A 216 12.09 -4.36 -19.56
N GLN A 217 11.03 -3.59 -19.32
CA GLN A 217 10.50 -2.59 -20.26
C GLN A 217 11.46 -1.39 -20.41
N ALA A 218 11.94 -0.84 -19.29
CA ALA A 218 12.77 0.36 -19.28
C ALA A 218 14.28 0.07 -19.32
N LYS A 219 14.69 -1.20 -19.26
CA LYS A 219 16.10 -1.65 -19.26
C LYS A 219 16.93 -0.99 -18.15
N VAL A 220 16.36 -0.94 -16.95
CA VAL A 220 16.99 -0.39 -15.74
C VAL A 220 17.26 -1.47 -14.71
N ASP A 221 18.04 -1.18 -13.68
CA ASP A 221 18.20 -2.10 -12.56
C ASP A 221 16.95 -2.18 -11.66
N TYR A 222 16.92 -3.17 -10.76
CA TYR A 222 15.78 -3.43 -9.88
C TYR A 222 15.44 -2.25 -8.96
N VAL A 223 16.45 -1.55 -8.43
CA VAL A 223 16.24 -0.41 -7.53
C VAL A 223 15.60 0.74 -8.30
N GLU A 224 16.06 1.01 -9.52
CA GLU A 224 15.47 2.02 -10.39
C GLU A 224 14.05 1.64 -10.84
N GLY A 225 13.81 0.36 -11.15
CA GLY A 225 12.47 -0.18 -11.40
C GLY A 225 11.50 0.06 -10.24
N LEU A 226 11.95 -0.16 -9.00
CA LEU A 226 11.16 0.13 -7.79
C LEU A 226 10.81 1.62 -7.68
N LYS A 227 11.78 2.49 -7.90
CA LYS A 227 11.56 3.95 -7.86
C LYS A 227 10.59 4.39 -8.95
N LEU A 228 10.72 3.88 -10.17
CA LEU A 228 9.78 4.12 -11.28
C LEU A 228 8.36 3.72 -10.91
N VAL A 229 8.18 2.51 -10.39
CA VAL A 229 6.86 2.01 -10.02
C VAL A 229 6.21 2.90 -8.97
N LEU A 230 6.92 3.22 -7.88
CA LEU A 230 6.36 4.01 -6.79
C LEU A 230 6.15 5.49 -7.15
N THR A 231 6.89 6.04 -8.12
CA THR A 231 6.80 7.48 -8.46
C THR A 231 5.92 7.78 -9.68
N GLN A 232 5.80 6.86 -10.63
CA GLN A 232 5.15 7.10 -11.93
C GLN A 232 4.01 6.14 -12.25
N VAL A 233 4.09 4.86 -11.85
CA VAL A 233 3.17 3.81 -12.31
C VAL A 233 1.94 3.65 -11.42
N VAL A 234 2.14 3.67 -10.11
CA VAL A 234 1.04 3.47 -9.16
C VAL A 234 0.05 4.63 -9.21
N LYS A 235 -1.22 4.32 -8.88
CA LYS A 235 -2.29 5.32 -8.76
C LYS A 235 -1.88 6.44 -7.79
N GLU A 236 -2.44 7.63 -8.00
CA GLU A 236 -2.09 8.84 -7.25
C GLU A 236 -2.09 8.66 -5.73
N ASN A 237 -3.14 8.05 -5.18
CA ASN A 237 -3.25 7.79 -3.73
C ASN A 237 -2.22 6.78 -3.17
N LYS A 238 -1.49 6.06 -4.03
CA LYS A 238 -0.39 5.13 -3.72
C LYS A 238 0.97 5.65 -4.18
N ARG A 239 1.02 6.80 -4.82
CA ARG A 239 2.25 7.39 -5.34
C ARG A 239 3.16 7.82 -4.20
N PHE A 240 4.46 7.79 -4.48
CA PHE A 240 5.49 8.32 -3.60
C PHE A 240 5.22 9.81 -3.37
N PRO A 241 4.96 10.24 -2.13
CA PRO A 241 4.60 11.64 -1.88
C PRO A 241 5.68 12.64 -2.32
N THR A 242 5.24 13.81 -2.77
CA THR A 242 6.13 14.87 -3.27
C THR A 242 6.72 15.68 -2.13
N ASP A 243 7.82 16.36 -2.41
CA ASP A 243 8.43 17.29 -1.43
C ASP A 243 7.48 18.45 -1.09
N GLN A 244 6.63 18.87 -2.04
CA GLN A 244 5.61 19.88 -1.78
C GLN A 244 4.58 19.38 -0.77
N SER A 245 4.03 18.16 -0.95
CA SER A 245 3.08 17.58 0.00
C SER A 245 3.66 17.43 1.42
N LEU A 246 4.97 17.21 1.53
CA LEU A 246 5.67 17.15 2.81
C LEU A 246 5.73 18.53 3.49
N LYS A 247 6.04 19.58 2.71
CA LYS A 247 6.06 20.97 3.19
C LYS A 247 4.67 21.41 3.65
N ASP A 248 3.65 21.13 2.85
CA ASP A 248 2.26 21.52 3.13
C ASP A 248 1.75 20.84 4.40
N ALA A 249 2.08 19.56 4.61
CA ALA A 249 1.70 18.84 5.82
C ALA A 249 2.21 19.51 7.11
N LEU A 250 3.41 20.10 7.10
CA LEU A 250 3.95 20.78 8.29
C LEU A 250 3.20 22.06 8.62
N VAL A 251 2.63 22.69 7.61
CA VAL A 251 1.88 23.93 7.74
C VAL A 251 0.51 23.67 8.37
N GLU A 252 -0.11 22.50 8.18
CA GLU A 252 -1.53 22.35 8.53
C GLU A 252 -1.82 21.24 9.54
N LYS A 253 -0.99 20.19 9.59
CA LYS A 253 -1.35 18.96 10.27
C LYS A 253 -1.22 19.05 11.79
N ASP A 254 -2.21 18.48 12.48
CA ASP A 254 -2.13 18.17 13.91
C ASP A 254 -1.31 16.88 14.09
N TYR A 255 -0.10 17.02 14.63
CA TYR A 255 0.79 15.89 14.90
C TYR A 255 0.61 15.33 16.29
N TYR A 256 0.07 16.09 17.25
CA TYR A 256 -0.07 15.60 18.62
C TYR A 256 -1.09 14.47 18.73
N HIS A 257 -2.19 14.54 17.96
CA HIS A 257 -3.28 13.58 18.06
C HIS A 257 -3.10 12.31 17.21
N MET A 258 -1.97 12.14 16.53
CA MET A 258 -1.66 10.84 15.90
C MET A 258 -1.29 9.80 16.97
N SER A 259 -1.17 8.52 16.56
CA SER A 259 -0.72 7.50 17.50
C SER A 259 0.68 7.82 18.05
N SER A 260 0.91 7.60 19.35
CA SER A 260 2.18 7.94 19.99
C SER A 260 3.37 7.29 19.30
N MET A 261 3.24 6.02 18.88
CA MET A 261 4.27 5.32 18.10
C MET A 261 4.63 6.04 16.81
N SER A 262 3.64 6.58 16.09
CA SER A 262 3.90 7.34 14.86
C SER A 262 4.66 8.63 15.15
N LEU A 263 4.29 9.35 16.20
CA LEU A 263 4.95 10.59 16.57
C LEU A 263 6.37 10.33 17.10
N TRP A 264 6.59 9.26 17.86
CA TRP A 264 7.91 8.84 18.31
C TRP A 264 8.82 8.50 17.13
N PHE A 265 8.30 7.74 16.15
CA PHE A 265 9.04 7.43 14.92
C PHE A 265 9.45 8.72 14.20
N ILE A 266 8.51 9.66 13.99
CA ILE A 266 8.81 10.93 13.33
C ILE A 266 9.89 11.71 14.09
N LEU A 267 9.77 11.86 15.41
CA LEU A 267 10.73 12.63 16.21
C LEU A 267 12.11 11.96 16.27
N ASP A 268 12.16 10.63 16.34
CA ASP A 268 13.40 9.85 16.29
C ASP A 268 14.15 10.06 14.97
N GLU A 269 13.44 9.88 13.84
CA GLU A 269 13.98 10.04 12.50
C GLU A 269 14.52 11.45 12.24
N LEU A 270 13.77 12.49 12.63
CA LEU A 270 14.19 13.89 12.46
C LEU A 270 15.34 14.27 13.39
N ASN A 271 15.39 13.69 14.59
CA ASN A 271 16.52 13.84 15.49
C ASN A 271 17.80 13.25 14.88
N ASN A 272 17.67 12.11 14.20
CA ASN A 272 18.77 11.39 13.57
C ASN A 272 19.09 11.83 12.13
N ALA A 273 18.59 12.99 11.69
CA ALA A 273 18.94 13.57 10.38
C ALA A 273 20.44 13.85 10.19
N SER A 274 21.20 14.00 11.28
CA SER A 274 22.64 14.25 11.26
C SER A 274 23.32 13.82 12.56
N GLY A 275 24.61 13.53 12.51
CA GLY A 275 25.41 13.16 13.69
C GLY A 275 25.18 11.72 14.17
N GLU A 276 25.69 11.39 15.36
CA GLU A 276 25.61 10.04 15.94
C GLU A 276 24.18 9.61 16.26
N GLU A 277 23.76 8.41 15.85
CA GLU A 277 22.40 7.92 16.04
C GLU A 277 22.01 7.83 17.53
N GLN A 278 20.76 8.21 17.83
CA GLN A 278 20.16 8.10 19.16
C GLN A 278 18.86 7.32 19.05
N ASP A 279 18.61 6.42 19.99
CA ASP A 279 17.36 5.66 20.02
C ASP A 279 16.33 6.37 20.89
N LEU A 280 15.54 7.25 20.28
CA LEU A 280 14.45 7.95 20.94
C LEU A 280 13.14 7.17 20.89
N PHE A 281 12.95 6.30 19.90
CA PHE A 281 11.74 5.49 19.77
C PHE A 281 11.60 4.53 20.94
N ASP A 282 12.60 3.67 21.20
CA ASP A 282 12.52 2.69 22.29
C ASP A 282 12.59 3.37 23.66
N ALA A 283 13.33 4.48 23.76
CA ALA A 283 13.33 5.31 24.95
C ALA A 283 11.95 5.92 25.25
N ALA A 284 11.20 6.36 24.24
CA ALA A 284 9.83 6.83 24.44
C ALA A 284 8.88 5.66 24.77
N GLN A 285 9.01 4.53 24.08
CA GLN A 285 8.19 3.34 24.28
C GLN A 285 8.35 2.75 25.70
N SER A 286 9.58 2.74 26.22
CA SER A 286 9.89 2.30 27.60
C SER A 286 9.48 3.31 28.69
N GLY A 287 8.93 4.47 28.31
CA GLY A 287 8.50 5.51 29.24
C GLY A 287 9.62 6.42 29.74
N LYS A 288 10.86 6.27 29.25
CA LYS A 288 11.97 7.17 29.58
C LYS A 288 11.73 8.58 29.01
N TYR A 289 11.10 8.69 27.85
CA TYR A 289 10.72 9.97 27.25
C TYR A 289 9.22 10.09 27.04
N SER A 290 8.73 11.32 27.12
CA SER A 290 7.35 11.72 26.90
C SER A 290 7.29 12.90 25.94
N ILE A 291 6.15 13.06 25.26
CA ILE A 291 5.92 14.17 24.33
C ILE A 291 5.72 15.46 25.15
N GLU A 292 6.52 16.48 24.88
CA GLU A 292 6.42 17.81 25.47
C GLU A 292 5.92 18.84 24.47
N HIS A 293 5.07 19.75 24.97
CA HIS A 293 4.70 20.96 24.26
C HIS A 293 5.57 22.10 24.79
N ILE A 294 6.44 22.63 23.95
CA ILE A 294 7.36 23.69 24.37
C ILE A 294 6.57 24.92 24.81
N MET A 295 5.69 25.40 23.92
CA MET A 295 4.57 26.25 24.28
C MET A 295 3.46 25.36 24.91
N PRO A 296 3.11 25.55 26.19
CA PRO A 296 2.23 24.65 26.91
C PRO A 296 0.77 24.75 26.45
N ARG A 297 0.00 23.69 26.74
CA ARG A 297 -1.46 23.65 26.51
C ARG A 297 -2.20 24.75 27.26
N VAL A 298 -1.81 24.98 28.53
CA VAL A 298 -2.37 26.04 29.36
C VAL A 298 -1.39 27.21 29.39
N VAL A 299 -1.78 28.30 28.72
CA VAL A 299 -0.97 29.51 28.55
C VAL A 299 -1.13 30.42 29.77
N ASN A 300 -0.05 30.66 30.49
CA ASN A 300 -0.02 31.64 31.58
C ASN A 300 0.30 33.06 31.07
N SER A 301 0.26 34.06 31.95
CA SER A 301 0.52 35.46 31.61
C SER A 301 1.92 35.70 31.02
N SER A 302 2.92 34.90 31.37
CA SER A 302 4.26 34.99 30.77
C SER A 302 4.26 34.56 29.30
N TRP A 303 3.58 33.46 28.99
CA TRP A 303 3.44 32.98 27.61
C TRP A 303 2.57 33.90 26.76
N GLN A 304 1.49 34.46 27.32
CA GLN A 304 0.68 35.47 26.61
C GLN A 304 1.51 36.68 26.19
N LYS A 305 2.40 37.17 27.06
CA LYS A 305 3.32 38.26 26.75
C LYS A 305 4.36 37.85 25.68
N ALA A 306 4.92 36.65 25.79
CA ALA A 306 5.93 36.16 24.84
C ALA A 306 5.37 35.98 23.42
N LEU A 307 4.11 35.56 23.30
CA LEU A 307 3.44 35.34 22.02
C LEU A 307 2.82 36.62 21.41
N GLY A 308 2.76 37.72 22.16
CA GLY A 308 2.28 39.01 21.67
C GLY A 308 0.76 39.18 21.70
N THR A 309 0.26 40.17 20.94
CA THR A 309 -1.16 40.58 20.93
C THR A 309 -2.09 39.48 20.44
N ASP A 310 -1.63 38.70 19.46
CA ASP A 310 -2.41 37.64 18.81
C ASP A 310 -2.14 36.26 19.40
N TRP A 311 -1.68 36.19 20.67
CA TRP A 311 -1.28 34.95 21.32
C TRP A 311 -2.31 33.83 21.24
N ARG A 312 -3.62 34.15 21.21
CA ARG A 312 -4.69 33.15 21.09
C ARG A 312 -4.70 32.47 19.73
N LEU A 313 -4.49 33.25 18.66
CA LEU A 313 -4.41 32.73 17.29
C LEU A 313 -3.16 31.88 17.15
N VAL A 314 -2.01 32.41 17.57
CA VAL A 314 -0.72 31.69 17.54
C VAL A 314 -0.83 30.39 18.34
N HIS A 315 -1.39 30.43 19.54
CA HIS A 315 -1.57 29.24 20.36
C HIS A 315 -2.44 28.19 19.67
N ASN A 316 -3.62 28.57 19.19
CA ASN A 316 -4.54 27.65 18.52
C ASN A 316 -3.91 26.99 17.27
N VAL A 317 -3.25 27.80 16.44
CA VAL A 317 -2.61 27.37 15.19
C VAL A 317 -1.45 26.41 15.47
N TRP A 318 -0.57 26.75 16.41
CA TRP A 318 0.72 26.07 16.58
C TRP A 318 0.75 24.98 17.66
N LEU A 319 -0.24 24.94 18.57
CA LEU A 319 -0.20 24.07 19.75
C LEU A 319 0.14 22.61 19.44
N ASN A 320 -0.54 22.02 18.47
CA ASN A 320 -0.40 20.61 18.13
C ASN A 320 0.43 20.37 16.86
N ARG A 321 1.04 21.41 16.28
CA ARG A 321 1.94 21.27 15.14
C ARG A 321 3.29 20.74 15.59
N LEU A 322 3.96 20.01 14.70
CA LEU A 322 5.24 19.37 15.00
C LEU A 322 6.31 20.36 15.51
N ALA A 323 6.31 21.61 15.03
CA ALA A 323 7.23 22.66 15.47
C ALA A 323 7.15 22.97 16.98
N ASN A 324 6.01 22.71 17.62
CA ASN A 324 5.82 22.91 19.06
C ASN A 324 6.07 21.63 19.89
N LEU A 325 6.32 20.50 19.24
CA LEU A 325 6.44 19.19 19.91
C LEU A 325 7.92 18.77 20.02
N THR A 326 8.24 18.06 21.08
CA THR A 326 9.54 17.39 21.26
C THR A 326 9.43 16.23 22.25
N LEU A 327 10.53 15.52 22.50
CA LEU A 327 10.64 14.50 23.55
C LEU A 327 11.43 15.02 24.75
N THR A 328 11.02 14.64 25.95
CA THR A 328 11.74 14.94 27.21
C THR A 328 11.48 13.88 28.28
N GLY A 329 12.45 13.69 29.17
CA GLY A 329 12.27 12.89 30.39
C GLY A 329 11.70 13.68 31.57
N PHE A 330 11.54 15.00 31.43
CA PHE A 330 11.25 15.91 32.54
C PHE A 330 9.96 16.72 32.33
N ASN A 331 9.01 16.17 31.57
CA ASN A 331 7.77 16.86 31.17
C ASN A 331 7.02 17.45 32.37
N GLY A 332 6.83 16.64 33.43
CA GLY A 332 6.14 17.08 34.64
C GLY A 332 6.82 18.25 35.37
N GLN A 333 8.14 18.39 35.27
CA GLN A 333 8.87 19.51 35.87
C GLN A 333 8.80 20.77 35.00
N MET A 334 8.80 20.60 33.66
CA MET A 334 8.68 21.68 32.68
C MET A 334 7.29 22.32 32.70
N SER A 335 6.22 21.51 32.70
CA SER A 335 4.82 21.94 32.86
C SER A 335 4.49 23.22 32.04
N ASN A 336 3.80 24.19 32.65
CA ASN A 336 3.48 25.49 32.06
C ASN A 336 4.53 26.58 32.35
N ARG A 337 5.77 26.22 32.73
CA ARG A 337 6.83 27.20 32.99
C ARG A 337 7.11 28.05 31.74
N PRO A 338 7.58 29.31 31.91
CA PRO A 338 8.09 30.11 30.80
C PRO A 338 9.19 29.38 30.02
N TYR A 339 9.29 29.65 28.71
CA TYR A 339 10.29 29.02 27.84
C TYR A 339 11.73 29.12 28.38
N ILE A 340 12.14 30.30 28.85
CA ILE A 340 13.49 30.53 29.39
C ILE A 340 13.78 29.62 30.60
N GLU A 341 12.80 29.41 31.47
CA GLU A 341 12.95 28.46 32.59
C GLU A 341 13.07 27.02 32.09
N LYS A 342 12.22 26.59 31.14
CA LYS A 342 12.31 25.24 30.54
C LYS A 342 13.67 25.01 29.85
N ARG A 343 14.24 26.06 29.26
CA ARG A 343 15.53 26.05 28.57
C ARG A 343 16.70 25.94 29.54
N ASP A 344 16.69 26.74 30.60
CA ASP A 344 17.86 26.98 31.46
C ASP A 344 17.83 26.20 32.80
N MET A 345 16.73 25.51 33.14
CA MET A 345 16.68 24.64 34.32
C MET A 345 17.73 23.52 34.27
N ALA A 346 18.03 22.92 35.43
CA ALA A 346 19.09 21.90 35.58
C ALA A 346 18.97 20.74 34.56
N ASP A 347 17.74 20.31 34.29
CA ASP A 347 17.39 19.26 33.32
C ASP A 347 16.68 19.81 32.07
N GLY A 348 16.94 21.09 31.75
CA GLY A 348 16.29 21.84 30.68
C GLY A 348 16.86 21.56 29.29
N TYR A 349 16.33 22.25 28.27
CA TYR A 349 16.73 22.02 26.88
C TYR A 349 18.25 22.18 26.64
N ARG A 350 18.93 23.12 27.33
CA ARG A 350 20.39 23.30 27.21
C ARG A 350 21.21 22.12 27.71
N LYS A 351 20.65 21.29 28.59
CA LYS A 351 21.31 20.11 29.17
C LYS A 351 20.82 18.80 28.54
N SER A 352 19.84 18.88 27.64
CA SER A 352 19.31 17.72 26.95
C SER A 352 20.32 17.13 25.96
N GLY A 353 20.47 15.81 25.98
CA GLY A 353 21.22 15.07 24.96
C GLY A 353 20.47 14.94 23.63
N ILE A 354 19.17 15.22 23.60
CA ILE A 354 18.34 15.12 22.39
C ILE A 354 18.68 16.29 21.45
N LYS A 355 19.08 16.00 20.22
CA LYS A 355 19.52 17.02 19.25
C LYS A 355 18.40 17.99 18.88
N LEU A 356 17.16 17.50 18.76
CA LEU A 356 15.99 18.38 18.56
C LEU A 356 15.85 19.41 19.70
N ASN A 357 16.14 19.02 20.95
CA ASN A 357 16.11 19.94 22.09
C ASN A 357 17.31 20.88 22.11
N GLN A 358 18.49 20.44 21.64
CA GLN A 358 19.66 21.31 21.52
C GLN A 358 19.43 22.44 20.52
N TRP A 359 18.74 22.16 19.40
CA TRP A 359 18.30 23.19 18.47
C TRP A 359 17.34 24.18 19.15
N VAL A 360 16.34 23.66 19.86
CA VAL A 360 15.38 24.47 20.64
C VAL A 360 16.09 25.34 21.67
N ALA A 361 17.19 24.89 22.26
CA ALA A 361 17.91 25.60 23.31
C ALA A 361 18.71 26.83 22.85
N GLN A 362 18.81 27.07 21.53
CA GLN A 362 19.60 28.16 20.96
C GLN A 362 18.90 29.52 21.01
N PHE A 363 17.59 29.54 21.22
CA PHE A 363 16.77 30.76 21.14
C PHE A 363 16.61 31.42 22.51
N ASP A 364 16.49 32.75 22.53
CA ASP A 364 16.24 33.56 23.73
C ASP A 364 14.75 33.88 23.96
N LYS A 365 13.89 33.45 23.05
CA LYS A 365 12.43 33.56 23.14
C LYS A 365 11.77 32.43 22.36
N TRP A 366 10.48 32.22 22.61
CA TRP A 366 9.67 31.24 21.89
C TRP A 366 8.36 31.87 21.47
N ASP A 367 8.41 32.57 20.34
CA ASP A 367 7.30 33.27 19.71
C ASP A 367 6.95 32.64 18.36
N GLU A 368 5.99 33.24 17.64
CA GLU A 368 5.58 32.74 16.32
C GLU A 368 6.74 32.70 15.31
N ALA A 369 7.61 33.72 15.30
CA ALA A 369 8.78 33.73 14.42
C ALA A 369 9.70 32.54 14.69
N THR A 370 9.96 32.24 15.97
CA THR A 370 10.78 31.08 16.37
C THR A 370 10.13 29.75 15.98
N LEU A 371 8.80 29.64 16.08
CA LEU A 371 8.03 28.46 15.64
C LEU A 371 8.14 28.26 14.12
N GLN A 372 8.08 29.33 13.33
CA GLN A 372 8.26 29.30 11.88
C GLN A 372 9.69 28.88 11.49
N GLU A 373 10.71 29.42 12.16
CA GLU A 373 12.11 29.01 11.96
C GLU A 373 12.30 27.51 12.26
N ARG A 374 11.68 27.02 13.34
CA ARG A 374 11.73 25.59 13.66
C ARG A 374 11.02 24.74 12.62
N GLN A 375 9.87 25.19 12.13
CA GLN A 375 9.17 24.47 11.07
C GLN A 375 10.06 24.30 9.84
N ALA A 376 10.81 25.34 9.44
CA ALA A 376 11.74 25.27 8.32
C ALA A 376 12.92 24.29 8.56
N ASP A 377 13.47 24.24 9.78
CA ASP A 377 14.47 23.23 10.16
C ASP A 377 13.91 21.81 10.08
N LEU A 378 12.71 21.57 10.61
CA LEU A 378 12.05 20.26 10.56
C LEU A 378 11.73 19.82 9.12
N VAL A 379 11.31 20.73 8.23
CA VAL A 379 11.17 20.45 6.79
C VAL A 379 12.50 19.98 6.21
N THR A 380 13.58 20.71 6.49
CA THR A 380 14.93 20.40 5.96
C THR A 380 15.40 19.01 6.42
N ARG A 381 15.19 18.69 7.71
CA ARG A 381 15.47 17.36 8.26
C ARG A 381 14.64 16.28 7.57
N ALA A 382 13.33 16.49 7.41
CA ALA A 382 12.44 15.51 6.81
C ALA A 382 12.81 15.20 5.35
N LEU A 383 13.14 16.23 4.56
CA LEU A 383 13.60 16.08 3.18
C LEU A 383 14.94 15.36 3.08
N THR A 384 15.80 15.49 4.10
CA THR A 384 17.10 14.81 4.18
C THR A 384 16.95 13.34 4.58
N VAL A 385 16.17 13.06 5.62
CA VAL A 385 16.00 11.70 6.18
C VAL A 385 15.17 10.83 5.25
N TRP A 386 14.14 11.41 4.64
CA TRP A 386 13.28 10.73 3.69
C TRP A 386 13.43 11.45 2.35
N PRO A 387 14.46 11.18 1.55
CA PRO A 387 14.63 11.78 0.23
C PRO A 387 13.63 11.17 -0.77
N ARG A 388 13.12 11.97 -1.71
CA ARG A 388 12.24 11.45 -2.76
C ARG A 388 13.14 10.87 -3.83
N PRO A 389 12.86 9.65 -4.34
CA PRO A 389 13.64 9.13 -5.44
C PRO A 389 13.65 10.10 -6.62
N ASN A 390 14.84 10.46 -7.08
CA ASN A 390 15.00 11.08 -8.38
C ASN A 390 15.02 9.96 -9.41
N VAL A 391 14.15 10.08 -10.42
CA VAL A 391 13.96 9.07 -11.46
C VAL A 391 14.21 9.78 -12.78
N SER A 392 15.35 9.48 -13.40
CA SER A 392 15.75 10.11 -14.67
C SER A 392 14.95 9.57 -15.85
N THR A 393 14.49 8.33 -15.75
CA THR A 393 13.73 7.66 -16.80
C THR A 393 12.27 8.10 -16.71
N GLN A 394 11.78 8.81 -17.72
CA GLN A 394 10.36 9.04 -17.86
C GLN A 394 9.77 7.86 -18.62
N LEU A 395 8.85 7.13 -17.97
CA LEU A 395 8.00 6.20 -18.69
C LEU A 395 7.12 7.02 -19.63
N ALA A 396 6.95 6.57 -20.87
CA ALA A 396 5.91 7.11 -21.73
C ALA A 396 4.59 7.02 -20.96
N THR A 397 4.08 8.17 -20.54
CA THR A 397 2.80 8.24 -19.85
C THR A 397 1.75 7.75 -20.81
N ASP A 398 0.83 6.91 -20.32
CA ASP A 398 -0.40 6.57 -21.03
C ASP A 398 -1.34 7.78 -21.03
N ASP A 399 -0.84 8.89 -21.56
CA ASP A 399 -1.54 10.17 -21.67
C ASP A 399 -2.72 9.95 -22.62
N PRO A 400 -3.97 10.19 -22.19
CA PRO A 400 -5.12 10.03 -23.06
C PRO A 400 -5.01 10.85 -24.34
N ASN A 401 -4.31 11.99 -24.30
CA ASN A 401 -4.03 12.82 -25.49
C ASN A 401 -3.09 12.16 -26.52
N SER A 402 -2.47 11.03 -26.16
CA SER A 402 -1.65 10.23 -27.07
C SER A 402 -2.39 9.04 -27.68
N TRP A 403 -3.66 8.82 -27.31
CA TRP A 403 -4.48 7.75 -27.90
C TRP A 403 -5.11 8.21 -29.22
N ASP A 404 -5.56 7.26 -30.03
CA ASP A 404 -6.27 7.57 -31.26
C ASP A 404 -7.66 8.16 -30.91
N THR A 405 -8.01 9.27 -31.53
CA THR A 405 -9.36 9.85 -31.43
C THR A 405 -10.39 8.99 -32.17
N LEU A 406 -11.67 9.07 -31.80
CA LEU A 406 -12.71 8.25 -32.43
C LEU A 406 -12.90 8.56 -33.93
N ASP A 407 -12.60 9.77 -34.39
CA ASP A 407 -12.62 10.12 -35.82
C ASP A 407 -11.51 9.40 -36.57
N MET A 408 -10.28 9.38 -36.04
CA MET A 408 -9.17 8.60 -36.59
C MET A 408 -9.50 7.11 -36.65
N ILE A 409 -10.11 6.57 -35.59
CA ILE A 409 -10.51 5.17 -35.54
C ILE A 409 -11.65 4.88 -36.53
N LEU A 410 -12.59 5.81 -36.69
CA LEU A 410 -13.67 5.70 -37.66
C LEU A 410 -13.12 5.65 -39.08
N GLU A 411 -12.15 6.49 -39.41
CA GLU A 411 -11.45 6.50 -40.71
C GLU A 411 -10.66 5.20 -40.94
N ALA A 412 -9.97 4.69 -39.91
CA ALA A 412 -9.19 3.47 -39.96
C ALA A 412 -10.04 2.17 -39.92
N ASN A 413 -11.36 2.30 -39.75
CA ASN A 413 -12.32 1.22 -39.48
C ASN A 413 -12.06 0.49 -38.14
N PRO A 414 -12.94 0.62 -37.13
CA PRO A 414 -12.76 0.00 -35.81
C PRO A 414 -12.86 -1.52 -35.80
N THR A 415 -13.26 -2.15 -36.92
CA THR A 415 -13.45 -3.61 -36.99
C THR A 415 -12.13 -4.35 -36.76
N GLY A 416 -12.14 -5.34 -35.86
CA GLY A 416 -10.93 -6.11 -35.49
C GLY A 416 -10.09 -5.48 -34.38
N THR A 417 -10.50 -4.32 -33.87
CA THR A 417 -9.90 -3.70 -32.69
C THR A 417 -10.75 -3.92 -31.44
N LYS A 418 -10.11 -3.89 -30.27
CA LYS A 418 -10.78 -3.93 -28.96
C LYS A 418 -10.41 -2.69 -28.15
N PRO A 419 -11.37 -1.84 -27.79
CA PRO A 419 -11.11 -0.68 -26.96
C PRO A 419 -10.97 -1.13 -25.49
N VAL A 420 -10.08 -0.47 -24.75
CA VAL A 420 -9.77 -0.79 -23.35
C VAL A 420 -9.95 0.39 -22.40
N ALA A 421 -9.87 1.61 -22.92
CA ALA A 421 -10.15 2.84 -22.19
C ALA A 421 -10.55 3.94 -23.17
N PHE A 422 -11.29 4.95 -22.70
CA PHE A 422 -11.46 6.22 -23.42
C PHE A 422 -11.39 7.41 -22.45
N SER A 423 -11.16 8.61 -22.98
CA SER A 423 -11.33 9.88 -22.26
C SER A 423 -12.22 10.82 -23.06
N PHE A 424 -12.92 11.72 -22.36
CA PHE A 424 -13.84 12.69 -22.96
C PHE A 424 -13.91 13.97 -22.11
N VAL A 425 -13.79 15.14 -22.76
CA VAL A 425 -13.92 16.55 -22.28
C VAL A 425 -13.01 16.99 -21.10
N ASP A 426 -12.74 16.16 -20.09
CA ASP A 426 -11.99 16.52 -18.86
C ASP A 426 -10.80 15.57 -18.56
N ASP A 427 -10.24 14.89 -19.56
CA ASP A 427 -9.18 13.87 -19.40
C ASP A 427 -9.52 12.72 -18.43
N GLN A 428 -10.79 12.58 -18.03
CA GLN A 428 -11.23 11.47 -17.20
C GLN A 428 -11.15 10.17 -17.99
N VAL A 429 -10.25 9.29 -17.56
CA VAL A 429 -10.07 7.98 -18.17
C VAL A 429 -11.12 7.00 -17.67
N VAL A 430 -11.97 6.56 -18.58
CA VAL A 430 -12.99 5.54 -18.35
C VAL A 430 -12.50 4.19 -18.87
N GLN A 431 -12.48 3.18 -18.00
CA GLN A 431 -12.07 1.81 -18.36
C GLN A 431 -13.25 1.04 -18.95
N ILE A 432 -13.02 0.39 -20.09
CA ILE A 432 -14.07 -0.28 -20.88
C ILE A 432 -13.59 -1.66 -21.35
N LYS A 433 -14.53 -2.55 -21.64
CA LYS A 433 -14.23 -3.93 -22.03
C LYS A 433 -14.58 -4.25 -23.49
N SER A 434 -15.37 -3.40 -24.15
CA SER A 434 -15.83 -3.59 -25.52
C SER A 434 -16.32 -2.27 -26.15
N TRP A 435 -16.56 -2.29 -27.46
CA TRP A 435 -17.23 -1.19 -28.18
C TRP A 435 -18.64 -0.89 -27.65
N THR A 436 -19.37 -1.93 -27.19
CA THR A 436 -20.67 -1.75 -26.53
C THR A 436 -20.55 -1.02 -25.20
N ASP A 437 -19.50 -1.33 -24.43
CA ASP A 437 -19.23 -0.72 -23.13
C ASP A 437 -18.86 0.76 -23.30
N LEU A 438 -18.00 1.08 -24.27
CA LEU A 438 -17.71 2.47 -24.68
C LEU A 438 -18.98 3.24 -25.02
N TYR A 439 -19.79 2.68 -25.92
CA TYR A 439 -21.04 3.28 -26.39
C TYR A 439 -21.96 3.65 -25.22
N ASN A 440 -22.21 2.69 -24.33
CA ASN A 440 -23.11 2.89 -23.20
C ASN A 440 -22.58 3.90 -22.20
N GLN A 441 -21.29 3.84 -21.84
CA GLN A 441 -20.72 4.75 -20.86
C GLN A 441 -20.62 6.18 -21.38
N LEU A 442 -20.31 6.37 -22.68
CA LEU A 442 -20.30 7.70 -23.28
C LEU A 442 -21.70 8.32 -23.33
N ILE A 443 -22.74 7.52 -23.63
CA ILE A 443 -24.13 7.99 -23.59
C ILE A 443 -24.53 8.41 -22.19
N ASP A 444 -24.18 7.61 -21.18
CA ASP A 444 -24.51 7.94 -19.80
C ASP A 444 -23.82 9.27 -19.38
N LEU A 445 -22.58 9.51 -19.81
CA LEU A 445 -21.89 10.78 -19.59
C LEU A 445 -22.56 11.97 -20.31
N LEU A 446 -22.97 11.79 -21.57
CA LEU A 446 -23.67 12.83 -22.33
C LEU A 446 -25.04 13.14 -21.72
N TRP A 447 -25.75 12.11 -21.26
CA TRP A 447 -27.04 12.25 -20.59
C TRP A 447 -26.90 13.00 -19.27
N ASP A 448 -25.91 12.65 -18.45
CA ASP A 448 -25.66 13.33 -17.18
C ASP A 448 -25.22 14.79 -17.38
N ALA A 449 -24.58 15.10 -18.52
CA ALA A 449 -24.17 16.45 -18.87
C ALA A 449 -25.35 17.34 -19.33
N ASP A 450 -26.13 16.89 -20.32
CA ASP A 450 -27.35 17.57 -20.77
C ASP A 450 -28.38 16.59 -21.37
N PRO A 451 -29.43 16.23 -20.60
CA PRO A 451 -30.52 15.39 -21.09
C PRO A 451 -31.34 16.01 -22.23
N SER A 452 -31.36 17.34 -22.35
CA SER A 452 -32.25 18.08 -23.28
C SER A 452 -32.04 17.68 -24.73
N ASN A 453 -30.79 17.38 -25.09
CA ASN A 453 -30.42 16.96 -26.44
C ASN A 453 -31.03 15.62 -26.82
N PHE A 454 -31.13 14.68 -25.87
CA PHE A 454 -31.79 13.39 -26.10
C PHE A 454 -33.29 13.54 -26.32
N PHE A 455 -33.96 14.46 -25.62
CA PHE A 455 -35.36 14.78 -25.89
C PHE A 455 -35.54 15.48 -27.25
N ALA A 456 -34.63 16.36 -27.65
CA ALA A 456 -34.66 16.98 -28.97
C ALA A 456 -34.45 15.94 -30.08
N MET A 457 -33.53 15.00 -29.88
CA MET A 457 -33.28 13.88 -30.80
C MET A 457 -34.46 12.92 -30.86
N ALA A 458 -35.13 12.61 -29.75
CA ALA A 458 -36.35 11.79 -29.76
C ALA A 458 -37.46 12.38 -30.66
N ASN A 459 -37.52 13.71 -30.78
CA ASN A 459 -38.50 14.40 -31.61
C ASN A 459 -38.08 14.60 -33.08
N SER A 460 -36.82 14.35 -33.43
CA SER A 460 -36.25 14.71 -34.75
C SER A 460 -35.51 13.56 -35.47
N ASP A 461 -35.00 12.58 -34.74
CA ASP A 461 -34.23 11.45 -35.24
C ASP A 461 -34.95 10.12 -34.94
N GLU A 462 -35.85 9.72 -35.85
CA GLU A 462 -36.72 8.53 -35.71
C GLU A 462 -35.97 7.18 -35.62
N SER A 463 -34.63 7.15 -35.63
CA SER A 463 -33.86 5.91 -35.70
C SER A 463 -32.98 5.62 -34.49
N LEU A 464 -32.53 6.65 -33.76
CA LEU A 464 -31.46 6.49 -32.76
C LEU A 464 -31.91 6.76 -31.34
N VAL A 465 -32.82 7.72 -31.16
CA VAL A 465 -33.39 8.09 -29.86
C VAL A 465 -34.90 8.16 -30.03
N LYS A 466 -35.66 7.57 -29.11
CA LYS A 466 -37.12 7.46 -29.19
C LYS A 466 -37.78 7.68 -27.85
N HIS A 467 -39.07 8.00 -27.87
CA HIS A 467 -39.88 7.94 -26.67
C HIS A 467 -40.10 6.48 -26.24
N VAL A 468 -40.10 6.20 -24.94
CA VAL A 468 -40.18 4.82 -24.40
C VAL A 468 -41.44 4.11 -24.89
N ASN A 469 -42.57 4.82 -24.97
CA ASN A 469 -43.84 4.31 -25.49
C ASN A 469 -43.78 3.83 -26.95
N GLU A 470 -42.81 4.30 -27.76
CA GLU A 470 -42.64 3.90 -29.15
C GLU A 470 -41.84 2.59 -29.30
N VAL A 471 -41.13 2.18 -28.25
CA VAL A 471 -40.17 1.06 -28.26
C VAL A 471 -40.37 0.07 -27.12
N GLU A 472 -41.51 0.10 -26.40
CA GLU A 472 -41.80 -0.75 -25.24
C GLU A 472 -41.53 -2.26 -25.45
N ALA A 473 -41.65 -2.76 -26.70
CA ALA A 473 -41.40 -4.15 -27.05
C ALA A 473 -40.05 -4.42 -27.76
N ASP A 474 -39.27 -3.38 -28.09
CA ASP A 474 -38.01 -3.52 -28.82
C ASP A 474 -36.81 -3.52 -27.86
N GLN A 475 -36.30 -4.73 -27.58
CA GLN A 475 -35.14 -4.95 -26.71
C GLN A 475 -33.84 -4.32 -27.24
N ARG A 476 -33.84 -3.77 -28.45
CA ARG A 476 -32.70 -3.03 -29.00
C ARG A 476 -32.62 -1.62 -28.47
N TYR A 477 -33.62 -1.11 -27.77
CA TYR A 477 -33.57 0.22 -27.15
C TYR A 477 -33.35 0.10 -25.64
N ARG A 478 -32.51 0.99 -25.10
CA ARG A 478 -32.18 1.11 -23.69
C ARG A 478 -32.79 2.42 -23.18
N GLN A 479 -33.65 2.33 -22.16
CA GLN A 479 -34.17 3.51 -21.46
C GLN A 479 -33.04 4.24 -20.72
N LEU A 480 -33.04 5.58 -20.78
CA LEU A 480 -32.07 6.43 -20.09
C LEU A 480 -32.65 6.92 -18.76
N GLY A 481 -32.03 6.50 -17.65
CA GLY A 481 -32.54 6.78 -16.30
C GLY A 481 -33.99 6.32 -16.11
N ASP A 482 -34.76 7.09 -15.33
CA ASP A 482 -36.21 6.94 -15.17
C ASP A 482 -37.00 7.85 -16.15
N SER A 483 -36.41 8.20 -17.30
CA SER A 483 -37.00 9.14 -18.26
C SER A 483 -37.90 8.48 -19.31
N ASP A 484 -38.66 9.28 -20.05
CA ASP A 484 -39.47 8.83 -21.20
C ASP A 484 -38.66 8.70 -22.50
N VAL A 485 -37.32 8.64 -22.43
CA VAL A 485 -36.46 8.53 -23.60
C VAL A 485 -35.63 7.24 -23.57
N ALA A 486 -35.51 6.60 -24.71
CA ALA A 486 -34.70 5.41 -24.92
C ALA A 486 -33.76 5.60 -26.13
N VAL A 487 -32.53 5.11 -26.01
CA VAL A 487 -31.51 5.14 -27.05
C VAL A 487 -31.33 3.75 -27.67
N TYR A 488 -31.08 3.69 -28.98
CA TYR A 488 -30.76 2.43 -29.63
C TYR A 488 -29.43 1.87 -29.11
N ALA A 489 -29.45 0.63 -28.63
CA ALA A 489 -28.31 -0.13 -28.10
C ALA A 489 -28.13 -1.51 -28.78
N GLY A 490 -28.94 -1.82 -29.81
CA GLY A 490 -28.99 -3.09 -30.53
C GLY A 490 -27.67 -3.53 -31.17
N GLY A 491 -27.60 -4.81 -31.62
CA GLY A 491 -26.41 -5.60 -31.96
C GLY A 491 -25.53 -5.15 -33.13
N ASP A 492 -25.17 -3.87 -33.19
CA ASP A 492 -24.31 -3.30 -34.22
C ASP A 492 -22.85 -3.74 -34.09
N SER A 493 -22.18 -3.73 -35.25
CA SER A 493 -20.73 -3.82 -35.36
C SER A 493 -20.04 -2.64 -34.66
N ALA A 494 -18.72 -2.78 -34.43
CA ALA A 494 -17.91 -1.68 -33.91
C ALA A 494 -18.07 -0.39 -34.74
N LEU A 495 -18.11 -0.52 -36.07
CA LEU A 495 -18.29 0.59 -36.99
C LEU A 495 -19.66 1.28 -36.80
N GLY A 496 -20.74 0.49 -36.72
CA GLY A 496 -22.08 1.03 -36.50
C GLY A 496 -22.20 1.79 -35.18
N ARG A 497 -21.55 1.30 -34.11
CA ARG A 497 -21.55 2.00 -32.81
C ARG A 497 -20.81 3.32 -32.85
N VAL A 498 -19.64 3.40 -33.51
CA VAL A 498 -18.91 4.67 -33.66
C VAL A 498 -19.70 5.66 -34.51
N GLN A 499 -20.42 5.20 -35.53
CA GLN A 499 -21.32 6.05 -36.32
C GLN A 499 -22.51 6.58 -35.51
N HIS A 500 -23.08 5.76 -34.62
CA HIS A 500 -24.12 6.21 -33.69
C HIS A 500 -23.59 7.24 -32.69
N ILE A 501 -22.39 7.01 -32.13
CA ILE A 501 -21.71 7.99 -31.27
C ILE A 501 -21.54 9.32 -31.98
N LYS A 502 -21.10 9.31 -33.24
CA LYS A 502 -20.96 10.53 -34.05
C LYS A 502 -22.24 11.35 -34.09
N ARG A 503 -23.38 10.69 -34.30
CA ARG A 503 -24.70 11.35 -34.36
C ARG A 503 -25.13 11.91 -33.01
N LEU A 504 -24.87 11.17 -31.93
CA LEU A 504 -25.20 11.60 -30.57
C LEU A 504 -24.35 12.79 -30.11
N LEU A 505 -23.04 12.77 -30.40
CA LEU A 505 -22.14 13.88 -30.08
C LEU A 505 -22.52 15.16 -30.84
N ALA A 506 -22.85 15.03 -32.13
CA ALA A 506 -23.29 16.16 -32.95
C ALA A 506 -24.60 16.79 -32.42
N GLY A 507 -25.46 16.01 -31.76
CA GLY A 507 -26.67 16.51 -31.09
C GLY A 507 -26.38 17.27 -29.79
N SER A 508 -25.18 17.13 -29.23
CA SER A 508 -24.75 17.74 -27.97
C SER A 508 -23.57 18.71 -28.14
N ASP A 509 -23.38 19.27 -29.33
CA ASP A 509 -22.29 20.21 -29.67
C ASP A 509 -20.85 19.66 -29.42
N HIS A 510 -20.67 18.34 -29.45
CA HIS A 510 -19.38 17.67 -29.33
C HIS A 510 -18.97 16.97 -30.63
N ASP A 511 -17.67 16.72 -30.82
CA ASP A 511 -17.13 15.96 -31.96
C ASP A 511 -16.41 14.67 -31.55
N LEU A 512 -16.27 13.73 -32.49
CA LEU A 512 -15.52 12.49 -32.28
C LEU A 512 -14.04 12.74 -31.93
N SER A 513 -13.46 13.84 -32.39
CA SER A 513 -12.09 14.25 -32.06
C SER A 513 -11.88 14.57 -30.58
N GLU A 514 -12.96 14.78 -29.82
CA GLU A 514 -12.91 15.00 -28.36
C GLU A 514 -12.91 13.70 -27.55
N VAL A 515 -13.04 12.54 -28.22
CA VAL A 515 -13.04 11.22 -27.58
C VAL A 515 -11.77 10.47 -27.95
N ASN A 516 -10.80 10.45 -27.04
CA ASN A 516 -9.57 9.67 -27.19
C ASN A 516 -9.81 8.23 -26.74
N VAL A 517 -9.43 7.24 -27.55
CA VAL A 517 -9.71 5.82 -27.26
C VAL A 517 -8.46 4.97 -27.39
N LYS A 518 -8.12 4.31 -26.28
CA LYS A 518 -7.07 3.31 -26.27
C LYS A 518 -7.58 2.00 -26.84
N THR A 519 -7.03 1.58 -27.98
CA THR A 519 -7.37 0.30 -28.62
C THR A 519 -6.24 -0.72 -28.55
N ARG A 520 -6.56 -2.00 -28.71
CA ARG A 520 -5.61 -3.10 -28.94
C ARG A 520 -6.07 -3.93 -30.13
N GLN A 521 -5.13 -4.42 -30.92
CA GLN A 521 -5.41 -5.33 -32.03
C GLN A 521 -5.89 -6.70 -31.51
N VAL A 522 -6.95 -7.24 -32.11
CA VAL A 522 -7.42 -8.61 -31.81
C VAL A 522 -6.66 -9.58 -32.72
N SER A 523 -5.52 -10.06 -32.25
CA SER A 523 -4.80 -11.16 -32.90
C SER A 523 -5.68 -12.40 -32.90
N HIS A 524 -6.14 -12.83 -34.09
CA HIS A 524 -6.81 -14.10 -34.26
C HIS A 524 -5.75 -15.20 -34.19
N SER A 525 -5.68 -15.92 -33.07
CA SER A 525 -4.97 -17.20 -32.95
C SER A 525 -5.88 -18.35 -33.34
#